data_AF-A0A6P0I908-F1
#
_entry.id   AF-A0A6P0I908-F1
#
_cell.length_a   1.000
_cell.length_b   1.000
_cell.length_c   1.000
_cell.angle_alpha   90.00
_cell.angle_beta   90.00
_cell.angle_gamma   90.00
#
_symmetry.space_group_name_H-M   'P 1'
#
loop_
_entity.id
_entity.type
_entity.pdbx_description
1 polymer ?
#
loop_
_entity_poly.entity_id
_entity_poly.type
_entity_poly.pdbx_seq_one_letter_code
_entity_poly.pdbx_strand_id
1 'polypeptide(L)'
;MTKVDIWKNRQYYKFLAAVTYSIIFIITLIVVFVLANIIFPYPNIPNYGNDVSLKLKYFAEHKDEYNAIFLGPSTTYNGIVPHLFDKLMAEQNVEIKSFNLAFSGATVAEINFYLKKIIALKPANLKWLFIEYYDYLIEELRDADSFRSIYWHTPKQTILALGITLEQEKPLRKKFLTTYGNLKSLFYRILWMGRFSDFWSEKVLGSNLVEFIKKPYSRLLIQESGYSALDGEKKLGKSWIRRRQKFVNNLDSYYQRLDKLKQRNTASINFFKTYSLKVLKNMCDRIEEQGIKPIIFISPTLEYQEPTAIELYKQHNKSVVFALDNPETFPTLYQFESRWDFAHLNDRGAREFTGFMAEQFAKYLETKKSGIYPF
;
A
#
# COMPACT_ATOMS: atom_id res chain seq x y z
N MET A 1 4.47 51.29 -39.51
CA MET A 1 3.41 50.29 -39.31
C MET A 1 2.49 50.77 -38.21
N THR A 2 1.31 51.25 -38.57
CA THR A 2 0.30 51.74 -37.63
C THR A 2 -0.41 50.55 -36.96
N LYS A 3 -0.85 50.72 -35.71
CA LYS A 3 -1.57 49.70 -34.90
C LYS A 3 -2.87 49.15 -35.54
N VAL A 4 -3.23 49.58 -36.75
CA VAL A 4 -4.53 49.36 -37.38
C VAL A 4 -4.51 48.24 -38.43
N ASP A 5 -3.34 47.80 -38.92
CA ASP A 5 -3.27 46.76 -39.97
C ASP A 5 -3.33 45.31 -39.46
N ILE A 6 -3.25 45.09 -38.14
CA ILE A 6 -3.37 43.75 -37.54
C ILE A 6 -4.81 43.20 -37.67
N TRP A 7 -5.81 44.08 -37.76
CA TRP A 7 -7.23 43.72 -37.78
C TRP A 7 -7.81 43.43 -39.18
N LYS A 8 -7.02 43.52 -40.26
CA LYS A 8 -7.45 43.15 -41.62
C LYS A 8 -7.01 41.75 -42.06
N ASN A 9 -6.18 41.08 -41.26
CA ASN A 9 -5.73 39.75 -41.62
C ASN A 9 -6.81 38.71 -41.25
N ARG A 10 -7.63 38.32 -42.23
CA ARG A 10 -8.73 37.34 -42.11
C ARG A 10 -8.27 35.99 -41.52
N GLN A 11 -6.98 35.69 -41.59
CA GLN A 11 -6.37 34.51 -40.94
C GLN A 11 -6.31 34.63 -39.42
N TYR A 12 -6.11 35.85 -38.87
CA TYR A 12 -6.01 36.08 -37.44
C TYR A 12 -7.34 35.84 -36.71
N TYR A 13 -8.46 36.27 -37.28
CA TYR A 13 -9.80 35.99 -36.71
C TYR A 13 -10.13 34.50 -36.71
N LYS A 14 -9.78 33.77 -37.78
CA LYS A 14 -9.99 32.32 -37.84
C LYS A 14 -9.16 31.61 -36.77
N PHE A 15 -7.92 32.03 -36.56
CA PHE A 15 -7.06 31.50 -35.52
C PHE A 15 -7.63 31.79 -34.12
N LEU A 16 -8.00 33.04 -33.83
CA LEU A 16 -8.55 33.42 -32.52
C LEU A 16 -9.88 32.71 -32.23
N ALA A 17 -10.76 32.58 -33.24
CA ALA A 17 -11.99 31.80 -33.12
C ALA A 17 -11.69 30.32 -32.84
N ALA A 18 -10.74 29.71 -33.57
CA ALA A 18 -10.35 28.32 -33.35
C ALA A 18 -9.79 28.08 -31.94
N VAL A 19 -8.95 28.98 -31.43
CA VAL A 19 -8.46 28.93 -30.04
C VAL A 19 -9.62 29.04 -29.05
N THR A 20 -10.52 30.00 -29.26
CA THR A 20 -11.69 30.21 -28.38
C THR A 20 -12.60 28.98 -28.36
N TYR A 21 -12.94 28.42 -29.52
CA TYR A 21 -13.75 27.20 -29.61
C TYR A 21 -13.06 25.99 -28.99
N SER A 22 -11.73 25.87 -29.15
CA SER A 22 -10.96 24.81 -28.51
C SER A 22 -11.00 24.93 -26.98
N ILE A 23 -10.87 26.14 -26.44
CA ILE A 23 -10.97 26.40 -25.00
C ILE A 23 -12.37 26.06 -24.49
N ILE A 24 -13.43 26.53 -25.17
CA ILE A 24 -14.82 26.23 -24.81
C ILE A 24 -15.06 24.72 -24.84
N PHE A 25 -14.58 24.02 -25.87
CA PHE A 25 -14.68 22.57 -25.98
C PHE A 25 -13.99 21.86 -24.82
N ILE A 26 -12.75 22.23 -24.50
CA ILE A 26 -12.00 21.64 -23.39
C ILE A 26 -12.70 21.88 -22.05
N ILE A 27 -13.16 23.12 -21.79
CA ILE A 27 -13.90 23.46 -20.56
C ILE A 27 -15.18 22.65 -20.47
N THR A 28 -15.95 22.58 -21.56
CA THR A 28 -17.21 21.81 -21.61
C THR A 28 -16.93 20.34 -21.31
N LEU A 29 -15.89 19.76 -21.93
CA LEU A 29 -15.50 18.38 -21.72
C LEU A 29 -15.11 18.11 -20.25
N ILE A 30 -14.33 19.01 -19.64
CA ILE A 30 -13.95 18.92 -18.22
C ILE A 30 -15.20 18.99 -17.33
N VAL A 31 -16.10 19.95 -17.58
CA VAL A 31 -17.34 20.11 -16.81
C VAL A 31 -18.20 18.86 -16.91
N VAL A 32 -18.37 18.30 -18.12
CA VAL A 32 -19.13 17.06 -18.33
C VAL A 32 -18.53 15.90 -17.54
N PHE A 33 -17.20 15.70 -17.57
CA PHE A 33 -16.57 14.61 -16.83
C PHE A 33 -16.58 14.82 -15.31
N VAL A 34 -16.48 16.07 -14.83
CA VAL A 34 -16.62 16.39 -13.42
C VAL A 34 -18.05 16.11 -12.95
N LEU A 35 -19.06 16.54 -13.70
CA LEU A 35 -20.46 16.25 -13.41
C LEU A 35 -20.73 14.74 -13.45
N ALA A 36 -20.19 14.02 -14.43
CA ALA A 36 -20.28 12.56 -14.50
C ALA A 36 -19.65 11.90 -13.26
N ASN A 37 -18.52 12.41 -12.75
CA ASN A 37 -17.92 11.91 -11.50
C ASN A 37 -18.79 12.16 -10.26
N ILE A 38 -19.55 13.24 -10.23
CA ILE A 38 -20.46 13.56 -9.12
C ILE A 38 -21.70 12.65 -9.17
N ILE A 39 -22.28 12.49 -10.36
CA ILE A 39 -23.49 11.68 -10.57
C ILE A 39 -23.17 10.18 -10.46
N PHE A 40 -22.01 9.76 -10.98
CA PHE A 40 -21.54 8.38 -11.01
C PHE A 40 -20.19 8.26 -10.29
N PRO A 41 -20.18 8.34 -8.95
CA PRO A 41 -18.94 8.28 -8.19
C PRO A 41 -18.19 6.96 -8.39
N TYR A 42 -16.91 6.97 -8.08
CA TYR A 42 -16.14 5.73 -7.99
C TYR A 42 -16.78 4.78 -6.97
N PRO A 43 -16.92 3.48 -7.30
CA PRO A 43 -17.51 2.52 -6.39
C PRO A 43 -16.66 2.42 -5.12
N ASN A 44 -17.28 1.98 -4.02
CA ASN A 44 -16.56 1.84 -2.76
C ASN A 44 -15.48 0.76 -2.80
N ILE A 45 -15.67 -0.23 -3.66
CA ILE A 45 -14.76 -1.32 -3.97
C ILE A 45 -14.80 -1.47 -5.50
N PRO A 46 -13.67 -1.42 -6.21
CA PRO A 46 -13.67 -1.60 -7.65
C PRO A 46 -14.05 -3.02 -8.02
N ASN A 47 -14.71 -3.20 -9.16
CA ASN A 47 -14.99 -4.53 -9.72
C ASN A 47 -13.82 -5.09 -10.55
N TYR A 48 -12.66 -4.43 -10.54
CA TYR A 48 -11.48 -4.84 -11.30
C TYR A 48 -10.81 -6.07 -10.67
N GLY A 49 -10.41 -7.04 -11.49
CA GLY A 49 -9.80 -8.32 -11.07
C GLY A 49 -8.37 -8.24 -10.53
N ASN A 50 -7.98 -7.16 -9.83
CA ASN A 50 -6.70 -7.11 -9.13
C ASN A 50 -6.82 -7.64 -7.68
N ASP A 51 -5.70 -8.12 -7.14
CA ASP A 51 -5.65 -8.76 -5.81
C ASP A 51 -6.26 -7.90 -4.69
N VAL A 52 -6.06 -6.57 -4.74
CA VAL A 52 -6.56 -5.64 -3.71
C VAL A 52 -8.08 -5.56 -3.71
N SER A 53 -8.68 -5.41 -4.89
CA SER A 53 -10.13 -5.29 -5.04
C SER A 53 -10.82 -6.60 -4.65
N LEU A 54 -10.21 -7.75 -5.02
CA LEU A 54 -10.67 -9.07 -4.61
C LEU A 54 -10.65 -9.22 -3.09
N LYS A 55 -9.52 -8.93 -2.44
CA LYS A 55 -9.38 -9.02 -0.98
C LYS A 55 -10.33 -8.07 -0.27
N LEU A 56 -10.48 -6.83 -0.74
CA LEU A 56 -11.37 -5.86 -0.13
C LEU A 56 -12.84 -6.25 -0.28
N LYS A 57 -13.23 -6.82 -1.43
CA LYS A 57 -14.58 -7.35 -1.64
C LYS A 57 -14.87 -8.51 -0.69
N TYR A 58 -13.98 -9.49 -0.65
CA TYR A 58 -14.10 -10.63 0.26
C TYR A 58 -14.16 -10.16 1.72
N PHE A 59 -13.24 -9.27 2.12
CA PHE A 59 -13.27 -8.72 3.46
C PHE A 59 -14.58 -7.96 3.74
N ALA A 60 -15.13 -7.20 2.81
CA ALA A 60 -16.41 -6.51 3.02
C ALA A 60 -17.58 -7.48 3.26
N GLU A 61 -17.58 -8.64 2.60
CA GLU A 61 -18.57 -9.71 2.77
C GLU A 61 -18.39 -10.47 4.10
N HIS A 62 -17.14 -10.56 4.60
CA HIS A 62 -16.77 -11.34 5.79
C HIS A 62 -16.23 -10.48 6.94
N LYS A 63 -16.48 -9.16 6.92
CA LYS A 63 -15.78 -8.16 7.77
C LYS A 63 -15.94 -8.42 9.26
N ASP A 64 -17.06 -9.02 9.65
CA ASP A 64 -17.42 -9.28 11.04
C ASP A 64 -16.83 -10.59 11.54
N GLU A 65 -16.19 -11.40 10.68
CA GLU A 65 -15.53 -12.63 11.10
C GLU A 65 -14.13 -12.40 11.65
N TYR A 66 -13.49 -11.28 11.30
CA TYR A 66 -12.09 -11.02 11.59
C TYR A 66 -11.94 -10.03 12.75
N ASN A 67 -11.08 -10.36 13.69
CA ASN A 67 -10.73 -9.49 14.80
C ASN A 67 -9.34 -8.85 14.67
N ALA A 68 -8.54 -9.31 13.69
CA ALA A 68 -7.23 -8.78 13.36
C ALA A 68 -7.03 -8.64 11.85
N ILE A 69 -6.49 -7.51 11.39
CA ILE A 69 -6.17 -7.28 9.97
C ILE A 69 -4.72 -6.87 9.82
N PHE A 70 -4.01 -7.49 8.88
CA PHE A 70 -2.68 -7.06 8.43
C PHE A 70 -2.79 -6.23 7.16
N LEU A 71 -2.18 -5.05 7.17
CA LEU A 71 -2.17 -4.10 6.07
C LEU A 71 -0.75 -3.61 5.81
N GLY A 72 -0.31 -3.62 4.55
CA GLY A 72 1.05 -3.25 4.19
C GLY A 72 1.37 -3.48 2.71
N PRO A 73 2.63 -3.24 2.31
CA PRO A 73 3.16 -3.52 0.99
C PRO A 73 3.41 -5.02 0.75
N SER A 74 4.23 -5.33 -0.27
CA SER A 74 4.58 -6.70 -0.67
C SER A 74 5.28 -7.51 0.42
N THR A 75 6.00 -6.88 1.34
CA THR A 75 6.65 -7.54 2.48
C THR A 75 5.62 -8.09 3.46
N THR A 76 4.58 -7.35 3.83
CA THR A 76 3.43 -7.91 4.56
C THR A 76 2.66 -8.93 3.71
N TYR A 77 2.37 -8.60 2.45
CA TYR A 77 1.53 -9.43 1.59
C TYR A 77 2.06 -10.87 1.47
N ASN A 78 3.37 -11.01 1.32
CA ASN A 78 4.03 -12.30 1.16
C ASN A 78 4.79 -12.75 2.43
N GLY A 79 4.72 -12.00 3.53
CA GLY A 79 5.49 -12.27 4.75
C GLY A 79 4.63 -12.72 5.93
N ILE A 80 3.36 -12.32 6.00
CA ILE A 80 2.48 -12.70 7.11
C ILE A 80 1.52 -13.81 6.68
N VAL A 81 1.50 -14.89 7.46
CA VAL A 81 0.68 -16.10 7.26
C VAL A 81 -0.44 -16.15 8.31
N PRO A 82 -1.66 -15.64 8.03
CA PRO A 82 -2.71 -15.46 9.04
C PRO A 82 -3.10 -16.74 9.77
N HIS A 83 -3.27 -17.86 9.07
CA HIS A 83 -3.65 -19.12 9.71
C HIS A 83 -2.60 -19.59 10.74
N LEU A 84 -1.32 -19.32 10.48
CA LEU A 84 -0.23 -19.66 11.39
C LEU A 84 -0.23 -18.70 12.58
N PHE A 85 -0.43 -17.40 12.34
CA PHE A 85 -0.58 -16.41 13.41
C PHE A 85 -1.72 -16.78 14.36
N ASP A 86 -2.90 -17.08 13.81
CA ASP A 86 -4.09 -17.46 14.56
C ASP A 86 -3.84 -18.74 15.38
N LYS A 87 -3.20 -19.74 14.78
CA LYS A 87 -2.81 -20.98 15.47
C LYS A 87 -1.89 -20.70 16.66
N LEU A 88 -0.82 -19.92 16.45
CA LEU A 88 0.14 -19.61 17.50
C LEU A 88 -0.49 -18.77 18.62
N MET A 89 -1.42 -17.88 18.29
CA MET A 89 -2.16 -17.13 19.32
C MET A 89 -3.14 -18.02 20.08
N ALA A 90 -3.77 -18.99 19.43
CA ALA A 90 -4.62 -19.98 20.08
C ALA A 90 -3.84 -20.87 21.06
N GLU A 91 -2.58 -21.23 20.74
CA GLU A 91 -1.66 -21.93 21.66
C GLU A 91 -1.38 -21.10 22.94
N GLN A 92 -1.53 -19.77 22.87
CA GLN A 92 -1.45 -18.84 24.00
C GLN A 92 -2.82 -18.52 24.63
N ASN A 93 -3.87 -19.28 24.31
CA ASN A 93 -5.26 -19.04 24.74
C ASN A 93 -5.80 -17.65 24.34
N VAL A 94 -5.35 -17.12 23.21
CA VAL A 94 -5.86 -15.88 22.63
C VAL A 94 -6.61 -16.21 21.34
N GLU A 95 -7.92 -16.01 21.34
CA GLU A 95 -8.75 -16.20 20.16
C GLU A 95 -8.53 -15.06 19.16
N ILE A 96 -7.82 -15.38 18.07
CA ILE A 96 -7.61 -14.48 16.93
C ILE A 96 -8.16 -15.15 15.67
N LYS A 97 -8.84 -14.36 14.86
CA LYS A 97 -9.14 -14.68 13.47
C LYS A 97 -8.64 -13.53 12.62
N SER A 98 -7.55 -13.76 11.90
CA SER A 98 -6.84 -12.72 11.17
C SER A 98 -6.96 -12.84 9.65
N PHE A 99 -6.82 -11.70 8.97
CA PHE A 99 -6.80 -11.65 7.51
C PHE A 99 -5.69 -10.73 7.00
N ASN A 100 -4.95 -11.19 5.99
CA ASN A 100 -3.92 -10.41 5.33
C ASN A 100 -4.55 -9.62 4.18
N LEU A 101 -4.92 -8.36 4.46
CA LEU A 101 -5.44 -7.41 3.47
C LEU A 101 -4.32 -6.61 2.76
N ALA A 102 -3.06 -6.97 2.98
CA ALA A 102 -1.90 -6.33 2.36
C ALA A 102 -1.76 -6.69 0.89
N PHE A 103 -0.99 -5.91 0.15
CA PHE A 103 -0.87 -6.08 -1.30
C PHE A 103 0.43 -5.51 -1.87
N SER A 104 0.84 -6.03 -3.02
CA SER A 104 2.15 -5.70 -3.60
C SER A 104 2.30 -4.23 -3.96
N GLY A 105 3.46 -3.62 -3.65
CA GLY A 105 3.80 -2.25 -4.02
C GLY A 105 2.93 -1.16 -3.40
N ALA A 106 2.24 -1.44 -2.29
CA ALA A 106 1.30 -0.50 -1.65
C ALA A 106 2.02 0.68 -0.99
N THR A 107 1.92 1.90 -1.52
CA THR A 107 2.55 3.08 -0.91
C THR A 107 1.87 3.49 0.40
N VAL A 108 2.53 4.28 1.26
CA VAL A 108 1.90 4.82 2.49
C VAL A 108 0.60 5.58 2.17
N ALA A 109 0.58 6.34 1.08
CA ALA A 109 -0.61 7.08 0.65
C ALA A 109 -1.76 6.13 0.25
N GLU A 110 -1.42 5.05 -0.45
CA GLU A 110 -2.36 4.01 -0.84
C GLU A 110 -2.84 3.19 0.36
N ILE A 111 -1.95 2.80 1.28
CA ILE A 111 -2.29 2.14 2.55
C ILE A 111 -3.28 3.00 3.34
N ASN A 112 -3.03 4.30 3.48
CA ASN A 112 -3.95 5.23 4.13
C ASN A 112 -5.31 5.33 3.41
N PHE A 113 -5.34 5.15 2.09
CA PHE A 113 -6.60 5.11 1.34
C PHE A 113 -7.42 3.87 1.68
N TYR A 114 -6.80 2.69 1.64
CA TYR A 114 -7.48 1.44 1.96
C TYR A 114 -7.81 1.31 3.44
N LEU A 115 -6.99 1.87 4.33
CA LEU A 115 -7.31 1.98 5.76
C LEU A 115 -8.67 2.68 5.98
N LYS A 116 -8.90 3.81 5.31
CA LYS A 116 -10.17 4.53 5.37
C LYS A 116 -11.34 3.68 4.86
N LYS A 117 -11.10 2.83 3.86
CA LYS A 117 -12.11 1.90 3.33
C LYS A 117 -12.44 0.80 4.33
N ILE A 118 -11.43 0.19 4.95
CA ILE A 118 -11.61 -0.83 6.00
C ILE A 118 -12.43 -0.27 7.16
N ILE A 119 -12.07 0.91 7.66
CA ILE A 119 -12.78 1.57 8.76
C ILE A 119 -14.22 1.91 8.36
N ALA A 120 -14.44 2.42 7.14
CA ALA A 120 -15.78 2.77 6.66
C ALA A 120 -16.74 1.57 6.56
N LEU A 121 -16.20 0.34 6.46
CA LEU A 121 -17.01 -0.88 6.48
C LEU A 121 -17.59 -1.20 7.86
N LYS A 122 -17.09 -0.58 8.94
CA LYS A 122 -17.51 -0.81 10.33
C LYS A 122 -17.56 -2.31 10.68
N PRO A 123 -16.41 -3.02 10.63
CA PRO A 123 -16.33 -4.40 11.11
C PRO A 123 -16.64 -4.46 12.61
N ALA A 124 -17.62 -5.25 13.01
CA ALA A 124 -18.13 -5.32 14.37
C ALA A 124 -17.12 -5.93 15.37
N ASN A 125 -16.29 -6.85 14.89
CA ASN A 125 -15.37 -7.63 15.73
C ASN A 125 -13.90 -7.21 15.60
N LEU A 126 -13.58 -6.22 14.75
CA LEU A 126 -12.20 -5.79 14.54
C LEU A 126 -11.64 -5.10 15.79
N LYS A 127 -10.59 -5.69 16.36
CA LYS A 127 -9.92 -5.20 17.57
C LYS A 127 -8.51 -4.69 17.28
N TRP A 128 -7.81 -5.30 16.32
CA TRP A 128 -6.42 -4.96 16.00
C TRP A 128 -6.22 -4.72 14.51
N LEU A 129 -5.50 -3.66 14.19
CA LEU A 129 -5.08 -3.37 12.82
C LEU A 129 -3.56 -3.24 12.81
N PHE A 130 -2.91 -4.26 12.27
CA PHE A 130 -1.46 -4.34 12.08
C PHE A 130 -1.09 -3.61 10.80
N ILE A 131 -0.25 -2.58 10.92
CA ILE A 131 0.18 -1.76 9.80
C ILE A 131 1.68 -1.88 9.66
N GLU A 132 2.13 -2.43 8.54
CA GLU A 132 3.51 -2.20 8.12
C GLU A 132 3.61 -0.77 7.61
N TYR A 133 4.34 0.05 8.35
CA TYR A 133 4.70 1.38 7.89
C TYR A 133 6.07 1.31 7.24
N TYR A 134 6.18 1.89 6.05
CA TYR A 134 7.47 1.98 5.38
C TYR A 134 7.74 3.33 4.70
N ASP A 135 8.92 3.91 4.94
CA ASP A 135 9.35 5.27 4.61
C ASP A 135 9.77 5.41 3.15
N TYR A 136 9.85 4.29 2.45
CA TYR A 136 10.33 4.21 1.09
C TYR A 136 9.19 4.10 0.08
N LEU A 137 8.67 5.24 -0.38
CA LEU A 137 7.69 5.24 -1.48
C LEU A 137 8.37 4.91 -2.81
N ILE A 138 7.98 3.81 -3.46
CA ILE A 138 8.22 3.59 -4.88
C ILE A 138 6.87 3.77 -5.59
N GLU A 139 6.66 4.93 -6.19
CA GLU A 139 5.73 5.02 -7.31
C GLU A 139 6.54 5.11 -8.58
N GLU A 140 6.58 4.00 -9.29
CA GLU A 140 7.07 4.01 -10.65
C GLU A 140 5.97 4.62 -11.55
N LEU A 141 6.37 5.58 -12.38
CA LEU A 141 5.52 6.15 -13.44
C LEU A 141 4.79 5.11 -14.29
N ARG A 142 5.36 3.91 -14.35
CA ARG A 142 4.90 2.79 -15.17
C ARG A 142 3.47 2.36 -14.84
N ASP A 143 3.00 2.60 -13.61
CA ASP A 143 1.68 2.12 -13.17
C ASP A 143 0.63 3.24 -13.04
N ALA A 144 0.96 4.47 -13.47
CA ALA A 144 0.09 5.65 -13.30
C ALA A 144 -1.23 5.59 -14.10
N ASP A 145 -1.30 4.75 -15.12
CA ASP A 145 -2.52 4.50 -15.90
C ASP A 145 -3.25 3.21 -15.51
N SER A 146 -2.73 2.48 -14.52
CA SER A 146 -3.41 1.30 -14.01
C SER A 146 -4.71 1.67 -13.29
N PHE A 147 -5.74 0.83 -13.41
CA PHE A 147 -7.01 1.01 -12.69
C PHE A 147 -6.81 1.18 -11.19
N ARG A 148 -5.88 0.43 -10.60
CA ARG A 148 -5.53 0.53 -9.17
C ARG A 148 -5.00 1.92 -8.85
N SER A 149 -4.03 2.42 -9.62
CA SER A 149 -3.45 3.75 -9.40
C SER A 149 -4.53 4.83 -9.50
N ILE A 150 -5.30 4.86 -10.59
CA ILE A 150 -6.41 5.81 -10.78
C ILE A 150 -7.43 5.72 -9.61
N TYR A 151 -7.68 4.52 -9.09
CA TYR A 151 -8.67 4.28 -8.05
C TYR A 151 -8.33 4.87 -6.66
N TRP A 152 -7.06 4.90 -6.25
CA TRP A 152 -6.72 5.44 -4.94
C TRP A 152 -6.35 6.93 -4.97
N HIS A 153 -6.01 7.49 -6.14
CA HIS A 153 -5.63 8.90 -6.35
C HIS A 153 -6.82 9.88 -6.30
N THR A 154 -7.47 9.99 -5.14
CA THR A 154 -8.37 11.12 -4.84
C THR A 154 -7.56 12.39 -4.57
N PRO A 155 -8.14 13.61 -4.70
CA PRO A 155 -7.39 14.86 -4.44
C PRO A 155 -6.66 14.85 -3.09
N LYS A 156 -7.32 14.39 -2.02
CA LYS A 156 -6.72 14.31 -0.67
C LYS A 156 -5.56 13.32 -0.61
N GLN A 157 -5.67 12.16 -1.26
CA GLN A 157 -4.60 11.17 -1.24
C GLN A 157 -3.44 11.53 -2.16
N THR A 158 -3.70 12.18 -3.29
CA THR A 158 -2.67 12.72 -4.16
C THR A 158 -1.87 13.81 -3.45
N ILE A 159 -2.53 14.76 -2.77
CA ILE A 159 -1.82 15.79 -1.97
C ILE A 159 -0.93 15.14 -0.92
N LEU A 160 -1.42 14.09 -0.25
CA LEU A 160 -0.63 13.34 0.73
C LEU A 160 0.58 12.66 0.09
N ALA A 161 0.41 11.97 -1.04
CA ALA A 161 1.50 11.33 -1.77
C ALA A 161 2.56 12.34 -2.25
N LEU A 162 2.13 13.53 -2.71
CA LEU A 162 3.03 14.62 -3.07
C LEU A 162 3.79 15.15 -1.85
N GLY A 163 3.13 15.34 -0.71
CA GLY A 163 3.79 15.74 0.54
C GLY A 163 4.88 14.75 0.97
N ILE A 164 4.58 13.44 0.94
CA ILE A 164 5.58 12.39 1.20
C ILE A 164 6.72 12.46 0.18
N THR A 165 6.41 12.63 -1.11
CA THR A 165 7.42 12.71 -2.19
C THR A 165 8.40 13.87 -1.99
N LEU A 166 7.90 15.01 -1.52
CA LEU A 166 8.73 16.20 -1.25
C LEU A 166 9.75 15.94 -0.13
N GLU A 167 9.40 15.19 0.90
CA GLU A 167 10.30 14.83 2.01
C GLU A 167 11.34 13.77 1.67
N GLN A 168 11.21 13.07 0.53
CA GLN A 168 12.18 12.02 0.20
C GLN A 168 13.54 12.62 -0.18
N GLU A 169 14.63 11.98 0.26
CA GLU A 169 15.99 12.27 -0.19
C GLU A 169 16.25 11.62 -1.56
N LYS A 170 15.54 12.11 -2.59
CA LYS A 170 15.68 11.64 -3.97
C LYS A 170 16.11 12.78 -4.89
N PRO A 171 16.83 12.47 -5.99
CA PRO A 171 17.14 13.44 -7.03
C PRO A 171 15.88 14.13 -7.56
N LEU A 172 15.98 15.43 -7.87
CA LEU A 172 14.85 16.24 -8.37
C LEU A 172 14.13 15.60 -9.56
N ARG A 173 14.88 14.98 -10.49
CA ARG A 173 14.30 14.23 -11.61
C ARG A 173 13.35 13.12 -11.14
N LYS A 174 13.73 12.33 -10.12
CA LYS A 174 12.86 11.28 -9.58
C LYS A 174 11.63 11.88 -8.90
N LYS A 175 11.78 12.97 -8.12
CA LYS A 175 10.65 13.68 -7.52
C LYS A 175 9.67 14.17 -8.58
N PHE A 176 10.16 14.81 -9.64
CA PHE A 176 9.33 15.29 -10.75
C PHE A 176 8.57 14.14 -11.42
N LEU A 177 9.25 13.04 -11.73
CA LEU A 177 8.64 11.87 -12.35
C LEU A 177 7.55 11.25 -11.44
N THR A 178 7.81 11.11 -10.13
CA THR A 178 6.81 10.62 -9.17
C THR A 178 5.63 11.59 -9.05
N THR A 179 5.88 12.89 -8.95
CA THR A 179 4.83 13.93 -8.93
C THR A 179 3.97 13.89 -10.18
N TYR A 180 4.59 13.78 -11.36
CA TYR A 180 3.86 13.67 -12.63
C TYR A 180 3.00 12.40 -12.68
N GLY A 181 3.53 11.25 -12.23
CA GLY A 181 2.75 10.01 -12.14
C GLY A 181 1.50 10.16 -11.26
N ASN A 182 1.68 10.74 -10.06
CA ASN A 182 0.59 11.01 -9.13
C ASN A 182 -0.50 11.93 -9.73
N LEU A 183 -0.07 13.01 -10.38
CA LEU A 183 -0.97 13.96 -11.01
C LEU A 183 -1.68 13.36 -12.24
N LYS A 184 -0.99 12.51 -13.02
CA LYS A 184 -1.58 11.78 -14.14
C LYS A 184 -2.71 10.86 -13.65
N SER A 185 -2.48 10.07 -12.60
CA SER A 185 -3.51 9.20 -12.01
C SER A 185 -4.71 10.00 -11.50
N LEU A 186 -4.46 11.13 -10.81
CA LEU A 186 -5.52 12.03 -10.35
C LEU A 186 -6.31 12.62 -11.52
N PHE A 187 -5.63 13.05 -12.58
CA PHE A 187 -6.28 13.61 -13.76
C PHE A 187 -7.15 12.58 -14.47
N TYR A 188 -6.65 11.36 -14.65
CA TYR A 188 -7.44 10.25 -15.20
C TYR A 188 -8.67 9.95 -14.36
N ARG A 189 -8.55 10.05 -13.03
CA ARG A 189 -9.67 9.90 -12.11
C ARG A 189 -10.72 11.00 -12.31
N ILE A 190 -10.30 12.27 -12.26
CA ILE A 190 -11.19 13.43 -12.37
C ILE A 190 -11.87 13.49 -13.74
N LEU A 191 -11.16 13.10 -14.80
CA LEU A 191 -11.72 13.08 -16.15
C LEU A 191 -12.44 11.77 -16.50
N TRP A 192 -12.59 10.84 -15.56
CA TRP A 192 -13.29 9.57 -15.81
C TRP A 192 -12.70 8.75 -16.97
N MET A 193 -11.42 8.97 -17.28
CA MET A 193 -10.73 8.34 -18.41
C MET A 193 -10.63 6.83 -18.16
N GLY A 194 -11.08 6.05 -19.15
CA GLY A 194 -11.10 4.58 -19.07
C GLY A 194 -12.28 3.97 -18.31
N ARG A 195 -13.18 4.78 -17.70
CA ARG A 195 -14.35 4.26 -16.96
C ARG A 195 -15.62 4.16 -17.76
N PHE A 196 -15.76 4.93 -18.83
CA PHE A 196 -16.96 4.88 -19.65
C PHE A 196 -17.19 3.48 -20.22
N SER A 197 -16.12 2.81 -20.67
CA SER A 197 -16.17 1.41 -21.11
C SER A 197 -16.64 0.47 -20.01
N ASP A 198 -16.14 0.62 -18.78
CA ASP A 198 -16.50 -0.25 -17.66
C ASP A 198 -17.95 -0.03 -17.22
N PHE A 199 -18.36 1.24 -17.11
CA PHE A 199 -19.74 1.60 -16.81
C PHE A 199 -20.68 1.01 -17.86
N TRP A 200 -20.36 1.16 -19.14
CA TRP A 200 -21.15 0.59 -20.23
C TRP A 200 -21.19 -0.94 -20.15
N SER A 201 -20.04 -1.58 -19.93
CA SER A 201 -19.93 -3.02 -19.80
C SER A 201 -20.76 -3.56 -18.62
N GLU A 202 -20.60 -2.99 -17.43
CA GLU A 202 -21.24 -3.48 -16.20
C GLU A 202 -22.72 -3.11 -16.10
N LYS A 203 -23.07 -1.85 -16.41
CA LYS A 203 -24.42 -1.32 -16.17
C LYS A 203 -25.33 -1.43 -17.37
N VAL A 204 -24.80 -1.33 -18.59
CA VAL A 204 -25.61 -1.37 -19.81
C VAL A 204 -25.61 -2.78 -20.42
N LEU A 205 -24.44 -3.40 -20.54
CA LEU A 205 -24.33 -4.75 -21.14
C LEU A 205 -24.51 -5.88 -20.12
N GLY A 206 -24.59 -5.57 -18.82
CA GLY A 206 -24.74 -6.56 -17.75
C GLY A 206 -23.57 -7.55 -17.68
N SER A 207 -22.41 -7.22 -18.25
CA SER A 207 -21.26 -8.11 -18.22
C SER A 207 -20.74 -8.17 -16.80
N ASN A 208 -20.82 -9.33 -16.17
CA ASN A 208 -20.16 -9.58 -14.90
C ASN A 208 -18.66 -9.74 -15.15
N LEU A 209 -17.91 -8.64 -15.16
CA LEU A 209 -16.44 -8.66 -15.09
C LEU A 209 -15.93 -9.46 -13.87
N VAL A 210 -16.80 -9.62 -12.87
CA VAL A 210 -16.67 -10.52 -11.71
C VAL A 210 -16.46 -11.99 -12.09
N GLU A 211 -16.78 -12.43 -13.30
CA GLU A 211 -16.52 -13.81 -13.73
C GLU A 211 -15.02 -14.14 -13.78
N PHE A 212 -14.16 -13.13 -13.79
CA PHE A 212 -12.71 -13.27 -13.62
C PHE A 212 -12.29 -13.76 -12.21
N ILE A 213 -13.16 -13.60 -11.19
CA ILE A 213 -12.96 -14.11 -9.82
C ILE A 213 -12.96 -15.65 -9.79
N LYS A 214 -13.50 -16.33 -10.81
CA LYS A 214 -13.51 -17.80 -10.89
C LYS A 214 -12.13 -18.44 -11.15
N LYS A 215 -11.04 -17.67 -11.30
CA LYS A 215 -9.69 -18.25 -11.47
C LYS A 215 -9.23 -18.98 -10.19
N PRO A 216 -8.52 -20.12 -10.31
CA PRO A 216 -8.01 -20.90 -9.16
C PRO A 216 -7.17 -20.08 -8.17
N TYR A 217 -6.44 -19.08 -8.67
CA TYR A 217 -5.61 -18.18 -7.86
C TYR A 217 -6.42 -17.36 -6.84
N SER A 218 -7.60 -16.86 -7.23
CA SER A 218 -8.48 -16.08 -6.37
C SER A 218 -8.98 -16.88 -5.19
N ARG A 219 -9.35 -18.15 -5.43
CA ARG A 219 -9.84 -19.07 -4.39
C ARG A 219 -8.73 -19.44 -3.42
N LEU A 220 -7.52 -19.72 -3.93
CA LEU A 220 -6.36 -20.00 -3.08
C LEU A 220 -6.01 -18.81 -2.20
N LEU A 221 -6.04 -17.59 -2.75
CA LEU A 221 -5.77 -16.37 -1.98
C LEU A 221 -6.76 -16.20 -0.82
N ILE A 222 -8.04 -16.53 -1.03
CA ILE A 222 -9.07 -16.47 0.00
C ILE A 222 -8.90 -17.61 1.03
N GLN A 223 -8.63 -18.83 0.57
CA GLN A 223 -8.38 -19.99 1.46
C GLN A 223 -7.20 -19.76 2.40
N GLU A 224 -6.16 -19.09 1.92
CA GLU A 224 -4.99 -18.72 2.72
C GLU A 224 -5.20 -17.42 3.52
N SER A 225 -6.44 -16.98 3.69
CA SER A 225 -6.80 -15.73 4.41
C SER A 225 -6.02 -14.50 3.93
N GLY A 226 -5.79 -14.43 2.61
CA GLY A 226 -5.08 -13.36 1.94
C GLY A 226 -3.56 -13.55 1.84
N TYR A 227 -2.98 -14.61 2.40
CA TYR A 227 -1.55 -14.89 2.25
C TYR A 227 -1.20 -15.43 0.84
N SER A 228 -0.02 -15.07 0.38
CA SER A 228 0.53 -15.49 -0.90
C SER A 228 2.04 -15.69 -0.78
N ALA A 229 2.51 -16.95 -0.78
CA ALA A 229 3.94 -17.24 -0.88
C ALA A 229 4.52 -16.75 -2.23
N LEU A 230 5.72 -16.16 -2.19
CA LEU A 230 6.43 -15.69 -3.39
C LEU A 230 7.03 -16.83 -4.21
N ASP A 231 7.46 -17.89 -3.54
CA ASP A 231 8.09 -19.09 -4.10
C ASP A 231 7.10 -20.20 -4.47
N GLY A 232 5.79 -19.92 -4.42
CA GLY A 232 4.76 -20.87 -4.84
C GLY A 232 4.87 -21.23 -6.33
N GLU A 233 4.99 -22.53 -6.62
CA GLU A 233 5.31 -23.11 -7.94
C GLU A 233 4.48 -22.58 -9.12
N LYS A 234 3.24 -22.15 -8.87
CA LYS A 234 2.28 -21.70 -9.91
C LYS A 234 2.32 -20.20 -10.20
N LYS A 235 3.15 -19.40 -9.52
CA LYS A 235 3.09 -17.92 -9.56
C LYS A 235 4.20 -17.24 -10.37
N LEU A 236 5.26 -17.95 -10.72
CA LEU A 236 6.49 -17.30 -11.17
C LEU A 236 6.48 -17.03 -12.69
N GLY A 237 6.05 -15.82 -13.05
CA GLY A 237 6.31 -15.28 -14.39
C GLY A 237 7.81 -15.11 -14.65
N LYS A 238 8.21 -15.02 -15.94
CA LYS A 238 9.62 -14.90 -16.37
C LYS A 238 10.40 -13.78 -15.64
N SER A 239 9.74 -12.67 -15.28
CA SER A 239 10.35 -11.56 -14.54
C SER A 239 10.76 -11.96 -13.12
N TRP A 240 9.92 -12.72 -12.41
CA TRP A 240 10.20 -13.17 -11.04
C TRP A 240 11.33 -14.21 -11.00
N ILE A 241 11.36 -15.12 -11.97
CA ILE A 241 12.46 -16.08 -12.14
C ILE A 241 13.79 -15.34 -12.34
N ARG A 242 13.82 -14.34 -13.23
CA ARG A 242 15.02 -13.49 -13.44
C ARG A 242 15.41 -12.73 -12.19
N ARG A 243 14.45 -12.20 -11.42
CA ARG A 243 14.70 -11.51 -10.15
C ARG A 243 15.37 -12.45 -9.13
N ARG A 244 14.85 -13.68 -8.98
CA ARG A 244 15.44 -14.70 -8.11
C ARG A 244 16.84 -15.09 -8.56
N GLN A 245 17.04 -15.35 -9.86
CA GLN A 245 18.36 -15.67 -10.41
C GLN A 245 19.36 -14.55 -10.16
N LYS A 246 18.97 -13.28 -10.33
CA LYS A 246 19.82 -12.12 -10.04
C LYS A 246 20.20 -12.05 -8.56
N PHE A 247 19.29 -12.42 -7.66
CA PHE A 247 19.57 -12.48 -6.23
C PHE A 247 20.58 -13.61 -5.92
N VAL A 248 20.33 -14.82 -6.41
CA VAL A 248 21.21 -15.99 -6.22
C VAL A 248 22.60 -15.75 -6.81
N ASN A 249 22.69 -15.07 -7.95
CA ASN A 249 23.98 -14.75 -8.59
C ASN A 249 24.72 -13.57 -7.92
N ASN A 250 24.15 -12.97 -6.86
CA ASN A 250 24.72 -11.79 -6.21
C ASN A 250 24.61 -11.86 -4.68
N LEU A 251 24.98 -13.02 -4.12
CA LEU A 251 24.98 -13.24 -2.66
C LEU A 251 25.99 -12.35 -1.93
N ASP A 252 27.11 -11.99 -2.57
CA ASP A 252 28.08 -11.07 -1.95
C ASP A 252 27.45 -9.71 -1.67
N SER A 253 26.66 -9.17 -2.61
CA SER A 253 25.93 -7.92 -2.37
C SER A 253 24.89 -8.06 -1.26
N TYR A 254 24.31 -9.25 -1.09
CA TYR A 254 23.39 -9.52 0.02
C TYR A 254 24.10 -9.44 1.36
N TYR A 255 25.21 -10.18 1.54
CA TYR A 255 25.97 -10.18 2.78
C TYR A 255 26.57 -8.81 3.08
N GLN A 256 27.07 -8.07 2.08
CA GLN A 256 27.54 -6.69 2.28
C GLN A 256 26.43 -5.75 2.78
N ARG A 257 25.19 -5.92 2.32
CA ARG A 257 24.05 -5.13 2.82
C ARG A 257 23.65 -5.53 4.23
N LEU A 258 23.70 -6.83 4.53
CA LEU A 258 23.45 -7.36 5.86
C LEU A 258 24.48 -6.86 6.88
N ASP A 259 25.77 -6.85 6.52
CA ASP A 259 26.83 -6.33 7.38
C ASP A 259 26.67 -4.83 7.61
N LYS A 260 26.31 -4.06 6.58
CA LYS A 260 25.96 -2.64 6.73
C LYS A 260 24.76 -2.43 7.64
N LEU A 261 23.78 -3.34 7.64
CA LEU A 261 22.64 -3.26 8.54
C LEU A 261 23.05 -3.54 9.99
N LYS A 262 23.91 -4.55 10.23
CA LYS A 262 24.44 -4.89 11.57
C LYS A 262 25.32 -3.79 12.17
N GLN A 263 26.19 -3.18 11.36
CA GLN A 263 27.16 -2.16 11.82
C GLN A 263 26.52 -0.81 12.19
N ARG A 264 25.21 -0.64 12.00
CA ARG A 264 24.56 0.65 12.25
C ARG A 264 24.25 0.82 13.73
N ASN A 265 24.96 1.75 14.36
CA ASN A 265 24.59 2.28 15.68
C ASN A 265 23.23 2.99 15.60
N THR A 266 22.31 2.62 16.50
CA THR A 266 21.01 3.25 16.77
C THR A 266 21.10 4.76 17.02
N ALA A 267 22.30 5.26 17.39
CA ALA A 267 22.58 6.68 17.59
C ALA A 267 22.59 7.54 16.31
N SER A 268 22.58 6.94 15.11
CA SER A 268 22.63 7.66 13.82
C SER A 268 21.26 7.91 13.16
N ILE A 269 20.16 7.48 13.79
CA ILE A 269 18.80 7.67 13.27
C ILE A 269 18.27 9.05 13.70
N ASN A 270 18.86 10.13 13.18
CA ASN A 270 18.43 11.51 13.48
C ASN A 270 17.63 12.16 12.36
N PHE A 271 17.28 11.42 11.29
CA PHE A 271 16.52 11.97 10.17
C PHE A 271 15.25 11.16 9.94
N PHE A 272 14.22 11.43 10.74
CA PHE A 272 12.86 11.00 10.46
C PHE A 272 12.15 12.06 9.60
N LYS A 273 11.17 11.61 8.83
CA LYS A 273 10.42 12.47 7.91
C LYS A 273 9.21 13.05 8.65
N THR A 274 9.17 14.36 8.86
CA THR A 274 8.19 15.01 9.75
C THR A 274 6.75 14.90 9.23
N TYR A 275 6.55 15.09 7.93
CA TYR A 275 5.24 14.93 7.27
C TYR A 275 4.82 13.47 7.26
N SER A 276 5.73 12.56 6.93
CA SER A 276 5.50 11.11 7.05
C SER A 276 5.08 10.69 8.46
N LEU A 277 5.75 11.20 9.49
CA LEU A 277 5.39 10.96 10.89
C LEU A 277 3.98 11.47 11.20
N LYS A 278 3.65 12.68 10.74
CA LYS A 278 2.30 13.23 10.86
C LYS A 278 1.26 12.36 10.16
N VAL A 279 1.56 11.82 8.98
CA VAL A 279 0.67 10.91 8.25
C VAL A 279 0.43 9.64 9.06
N LEU A 280 1.50 9.01 9.56
CA LEU A 280 1.41 7.80 10.36
C LEU A 280 0.63 8.03 11.67
N LYS A 281 0.88 9.16 12.35
CA LYS A 281 0.12 9.55 13.53
C LYS A 281 -1.37 9.70 13.22
N ASN A 282 -1.73 10.39 12.14
CA ASN A 282 -3.12 10.55 11.72
C ASN A 282 -3.79 9.22 11.35
N MET A 283 -3.03 8.24 10.84
CA MET A 283 -3.53 6.89 10.60
C MET A 283 -3.85 6.19 11.92
N CYS A 284 -2.95 6.27 12.91
CA CYS A 284 -3.16 5.69 14.25
C CYS A 284 -4.35 6.33 14.95
N ASP A 285 -4.39 7.66 15.01
CA ASP A 285 -5.48 8.42 15.65
C ASP A 285 -6.85 8.01 15.08
N ARG A 286 -6.95 7.88 13.75
CA ARG A 286 -8.17 7.45 13.07
C ARG A 286 -8.59 6.02 13.41
N ILE A 287 -7.64 5.11 13.64
CA ILE A 287 -7.91 3.73 14.03
C ILE A 287 -8.43 3.70 15.47
N GLU A 288 -7.77 4.45 16.37
CA GLU A 288 -8.15 4.54 17.78
C GLU A 288 -9.51 5.22 17.98
N GLU A 289 -9.86 6.21 17.16
CA GLU A 289 -11.19 6.83 17.12
C GLU A 289 -12.34 5.82 16.88
N GLN A 290 -12.04 4.65 16.33
CA GLN A 290 -13.01 3.57 16.10
C GLN A 290 -12.98 2.49 17.19
N GLY A 291 -12.21 2.69 18.27
CA GLY A 291 -12.00 1.67 19.31
C GLY A 291 -11.12 0.50 18.87
N ILE A 292 -10.46 0.60 17.71
CA ILE A 292 -9.52 -0.40 17.19
C ILE A 292 -8.11 -0.03 17.68
N LYS A 293 -7.28 -1.02 18.00
CA LYS A 293 -5.88 -0.79 18.36
C LYS A 293 -4.96 -0.84 17.14
N PRO A 294 -4.25 0.25 16.80
CA PRO A 294 -3.19 0.20 15.80
C PRO A 294 -1.96 -0.50 16.39
N ILE A 295 -1.39 -1.43 15.63
CA ILE A 295 -0.10 -2.06 15.90
C ILE A 295 0.78 -1.79 14.70
N ILE A 296 1.84 -1.00 14.87
CA ILE A 296 2.79 -0.74 13.81
C ILE A 296 3.86 -1.82 13.86
N PHE A 297 4.31 -2.30 12.71
CA PHE A 297 5.45 -3.20 12.65
C PHE A 297 6.38 -2.86 11.49
N ILE A 298 7.63 -3.31 11.62
CA ILE A 298 8.69 -3.13 10.62
C ILE A 298 9.14 -4.51 10.19
N SER A 299 9.08 -4.78 8.88
CA SER A 299 9.49 -6.07 8.32
C SER A 299 11.01 -6.21 8.20
N PRO A 300 11.54 -7.45 8.20
CA PRO A 300 12.97 -7.75 8.03
C PRO A 300 13.44 -7.55 6.58
N THR A 301 13.42 -6.32 6.08
CA THR A 301 13.91 -5.98 4.73
C THR A 301 15.36 -5.48 4.74
N LEU A 302 16.10 -5.69 3.64
CA LEU A 302 17.42 -5.06 3.43
C LEU A 302 17.36 -3.88 2.44
N GLU A 303 16.20 -3.57 1.89
CA GLU A 303 16.08 -2.54 0.86
C GLU A 303 15.87 -1.13 1.42
N TYR A 304 15.27 -1.01 2.59
CA TYR A 304 14.90 0.26 3.20
C TYR A 304 14.94 0.18 4.72
N GLN A 305 14.90 1.33 5.37
CA GLN A 305 14.90 1.48 6.82
C GLN A 305 13.71 2.32 7.25
N GLU A 306 13.28 2.13 8.49
CA GLU A 306 12.04 2.70 9.01
C GLU A 306 12.20 3.60 10.23
N PRO A 307 13.01 4.67 10.12
CA PRO A 307 13.26 5.58 11.23
C PRO A 307 11.98 6.29 11.70
N THR A 308 11.01 6.55 10.82
CA THR A 308 9.77 7.25 11.19
C THR A 308 8.86 6.41 12.09
N ALA A 309 8.79 5.09 11.88
CA ALA A 309 8.00 4.22 12.74
C ALA A 309 8.61 4.11 14.15
N ILE A 310 9.93 4.03 14.22
CA ILE A 310 10.69 4.04 15.49
C ILE A 310 10.50 5.39 16.21
N GLU A 311 10.55 6.51 15.49
CA GLU A 311 10.33 7.82 16.09
C GLU A 311 8.90 7.98 16.62
N LEU A 312 7.89 7.46 15.91
CA LEU A 312 6.52 7.43 16.41
C LEU A 312 6.46 6.72 17.76
N TYR A 313 7.13 5.57 17.92
CA TYR A 313 7.17 4.85 19.20
C TYR A 313 7.70 5.75 20.32
N LYS A 314 8.84 6.42 20.08
CA LYS A 314 9.48 7.30 21.07
C LYS A 314 8.61 8.48 21.48
N GLN A 315 7.95 9.13 20.52
CA GLN A 315 7.13 10.32 20.77
C GLN A 315 5.72 9.97 21.27
N HIS A 316 5.20 8.83 20.86
CA HIS A 316 3.82 8.43 21.06
C HIS A 316 3.77 7.14 21.87
N ASN A 317 3.93 7.27 23.19
CA ASN A 317 3.91 6.18 24.18
C ASN A 317 2.59 5.37 24.24
N LYS A 318 1.65 5.62 23.31
CA LYS A 318 0.41 4.86 23.13
C LYS A 318 0.49 3.88 21.96
N SER A 319 1.40 4.09 21.01
CA SER A 319 1.53 3.24 19.83
C SER A 319 2.41 2.03 20.14
N VAL A 320 2.00 0.85 19.70
CA VAL A 320 2.79 -0.37 19.81
C VAL A 320 3.59 -0.51 18.52
N VAL A 321 4.91 -0.64 18.63
CA VAL A 321 5.80 -0.85 17.48
C VAL A 321 6.56 -2.16 17.63
N PHE A 322 6.36 -3.08 16.67
CA PHE A 322 7.14 -4.31 16.57
C PHE A 322 8.24 -4.13 15.52
N ALA A 323 9.45 -3.81 16.00
CA ALA A 323 10.63 -3.69 15.15
C ALA A 323 11.28 -5.07 14.96
N LEU A 324 10.95 -5.75 13.85
CA LEU A 324 11.42 -7.09 13.53
C LEU A 324 12.53 -7.08 12.47
N ASP A 325 13.24 -5.96 12.36
CA ASP A 325 14.25 -5.68 11.34
C ASP A 325 15.70 -5.71 11.88
N ASN A 326 15.91 -6.16 13.13
CA ASN A 326 17.25 -6.33 13.69
C ASN A 326 17.83 -7.72 13.34
N PRO A 327 18.89 -7.82 12.51
CA PRO A 327 19.51 -9.09 12.16
C PRO A 327 20.26 -9.80 13.29
N GLU A 328 20.58 -9.10 14.38
CA GLU A 328 21.17 -9.72 15.58
C GLU A 328 20.10 -10.36 16.46
N THR A 329 18.91 -9.76 16.54
CA THR A 329 17.77 -10.31 17.29
C THR A 329 17.04 -11.41 16.52
N PHE A 330 16.92 -11.28 15.19
CA PHE A 330 16.18 -12.20 14.33
C PHE A 330 17.04 -12.81 13.22
N PRO A 331 18.19 -13.45 13.53
CA PRO A 331 19.18 -13.85 12.54
C PRO A 331 18.64 -14.83 11.48
N THR A 332 17.66 -15.67 11.83
CA THR A 332 17.09 -16.66 10.89
C THR A 332 16.30 -16.00 9.75
N LEU A 333 15.75 -14.79 9.95
CA LEU A 333 15.06 -14.02 8.90
C LEU A 333 16.01 -13.46 7.83
N TYR A 334 17.32 -13.46 8.13
CA TYR A 334 18.40 -12.99 7.27
C TYR A 334 19.28 -14.13 6.75
N GLN A 335 18.93 -15.38 7.03
CA GLN A 335 19.54 -16.53 6.36
C GLN A 335 19.05 -16.60 4.92
N PHE A 336 19.95 -16.92 3.98
CA PHE A 336 19.63 -17.00 2.56
C PHE A 336 18.43 -17.94 2.28
N GLU A 337 18.34 -19.03 3.05
CA GLU A 337 17.30 -20.04 3.01
C GLU A 337 15.91 -19.50 3.38
N SER A 338 15.84 -18.34 4.03
CA SER A 338 14.61 -17.64 4.40
C SER A 338 14.28 -16.48 3.46
N ARG A 339 15.15 -16.18 2.48
CA ARG A 339 14.99 -15.06 1.54
C ARG A 339 14.51 -15.52 0.18
N TRP A 340 13.59 -14.75 -0.39
CA TRP A 340 13.33 -14.77 -1.83
C TRP A 340 14.25 -13.80 -2.58
N ASP A 341 14.43 -12.60 -2.04
CA ASP A 341 15.34 -11.58 -2.54
C ASP A 341 15.80 -10.61 -1.40
N PHE A 342 16.34 -9.44 -1.77
CA PHE A 342 16.80 -8.44 -0.81
C PHE A 342 15.71 -7.89 0.09
N ALA A 343 14.46 -7.78 -0.36
CA ALA A 343 13.34 -7.27 0.43
C ALA A 343 12.48 -8.39 1.01
N HIS A 344 12.23 -9.44 0.24
CA HIS A 344 11.19 -10.40 0.54
C HIS A 344 11.71 -11.72 1.11
N LEU A 345 10.93 -12.26 2.03
CA LEU A 345 11.05 -13.62 2.52
C LEU A 345 10.46 -14.61 1.51
N ASN A 346 10.91 -15.86 1.57
CA ASN A 346 10.20 -16.99 0.94
C ASN A 346 9.17 -17.59 1.92
N ASP A 347 8.45 -18.66 1.56
CA ASP A 347 7.41 -19.23 2.43
C ASP A 347 7.94 -19.64 3.81
N ARG A 348 9.13 -20.25 3.84
CA ARG A 348 9.80 -20.60 5.09
C ARG A 348 10.06 -19.37 5.95
N GLY A 349 10.70 -18.34 5.40
CA GLY A 349 10.99 -17.10 6.10
C GLY A 349 9.71 -16.38 6.57
N ALA A 350 8.65 -16.38 5.76
CA ALA A 350 7.35 -15.81 6.11
C ALA A 350 6.70 -16.50 7.32
N ARG A 351 6.81 -17.83 7.41
CA ARG A 351 6.34 -18.60 8.57
C ARG A 351 7.15 -18.27 9.83
N GLU A 352 8.47 -18.21 9.72
CA GLU A 352 9.35 -17.81 10.84
C GLU A 352 9.03 -16.36 11.30
N PHE A 353 8.89 -15.43 10.36
CA PHE A 353 8.51 -14.04 10.64
C PHE A 353 7.14 -13.93 11.32
N THR A 354 6.16 -14.72 10.86
CA THR A 354 4.85 -14.81 11.50
C THR A 354 4.94 -15.33 12.93
N GLY A 355 5.85 -16.27 13.20
CA GLY A 355 6.15 -16.75 14.54
C GLY A 355 6.62 -15.65 15.47
N PHE A 356 7.62 -14.86 15.04
CA PHE A 356 8.11 -13.72 15.82
C PHE A 356 7.03 -12.65 16.03
N MET A 357 6.20 -12.38 15.01
CA MET A 357 5.05 -11.47 15.15
C MET A 357 4.05 -11.94 16.22
N ALA A 358 3.72 -13.24 16.23
CA ALA A 358 2.82 -13.81 17.25
C ALA A 358 3.42 -13.72 18.66
N GLU A 359 4.73 -13.99 18.81
CA GLU A 359 5.43 -13.87 20.08
C GLU A 359 5.42 -12.44 20.62
N GLN A 360 5.74 -11.45 19.78
CA GLN A 360 5.68 -10.03 20.18
C GLN A 360 4.26 -9.60 20.55
N PHE A 361 3.26 -10.07 19.82
CA PHE A 361 1.87 -9.77 20.12
C PHE A 361 1.38 -10.42 21.42
N ALA A 362 1.76 -11.67 21.70
CA ALA A 362 1.48 -12.33 22.96
C ALA A 362 2.08 -11.55 24.15
N LYS A 363 3.37 -11.17 24.06
CA LYS A 363 4.04 -10.33 25.08
C LYS A 363 3.31 -9.01 25.31
N TYR A 364 2.91 -8.33 24.23
CA TYR A 364 2.10 -7.10 24.33
C TYR A 364 0.79 -7.32 25.11
N LEU A 365 0.07 -8.40 24.83
CA LEU A 365 -1.18 -8.72 25.52
C LEU A 365 -0.95 -9.05 26.99
N GLU A 366 0.13 -9.76 27.33
CA GLU A 366 0.52 -10.05 28.71
C GLU A 366 0.87 -8.79 29.49
N THR A 367 1.72 -7.92 28.94
CA THR A 367 2.05 -6.61 29.50
C THR A 367 0.81 -5.78 29.78
N LYS A 368 -0.16 -5.78 28.85
CA LYS A 368 -1.42 -5.07 29.04
C LYS A 368 -2.28 -5.67 30.16
N LYS A 369 -2.26 -7.01 30.32
CA LYS A 369 -2.96 -7.71 31.40
C LYS A 369 -2.29 -7.47 32.77
N SER A 370 -0.96 -7.43 32.82
CA SER A 370 -0.19 -7.24 34.05
C SER A 370 -0.09 -5.79 34.50
N GLY A 371 -0.30 -4.83 33.58
CA GLY A 371 -0.11 -3.40 33.84
C GLY A 371 1.37 -2.98 33.93
N ILE A 372 2.31 -3.88 33.61
CA ILE A 372 3.75 -3.65 33.67
C ILE A 372 4.27 -3.44 32.25
N TYR A 373 4.55 -2.19 31.89
CA TYR A 373 5.13 -1.82 30.59
C TYR A 373 6.65 -2.06 30.60
N PRO A 374 7.19 -2.94 29.73
CA PRO A 374 8.63 -3.08 29.56
C PRO A 374 9.18 -1.88 28.80
N PHE A 375 10.29 -1.33 29.31
CA PHE A 375 11.02 -0.21 28.74
C PHE A 375 11.94 -0.65 27.60
#